data_AF-A0A084GBE9-F1
#
_entry.id   AF-A0A084GBE9-F1
#
_cell.length_a   1.000
_cell.length_b   1.000
_cell.length_c   1.000
_cell.angle_alpha   90.00
_cell.angle_beta   90.00
_cell.angle_gamma   90.00
#
_symmetry.space_group_name_H-M   'P 1'
#
loop_
_entity.id
_entity.type
_entity.pdbx_description
1 polymer ?
#
loop_
_entity_poly.entity_id
_entity_poly.type
_entity_poly.pdbx_seq_one_letter_code
_entity_poly.pdbx_strand_id
1 'polypeptide(L)' 'MSRPASLAFQRYQKAISLWPRDKVRPGVQIQDAIQKRVDRTFDAKAAAPDEAIELKQASALLTLLNDGYQKKVE' A
#
# COMPACT_ATOMS: atom_id res chain seq x y z
N MET A 1 -17.13 -2.75 11.39
CA MET A 1 -16.98 -3.21 10.00
C MET A 1 -15.81 -4.19 9.96
N SER A 2 -16.09 -5.49 9.99
CA SER A 2 -15.07 -6.54 9.90
C SER A 2 -14.51 -6.52 8.47
N ARG A 3 -13.36 -5.88 8.26
CA ARG A 3 -12.64 -5.97 6.98
C ARG A 3 -12.11 -7.41 6.87
N PRO A 4 -12.17 -8.04 5.69
CA PRO A 4 -11.60 -9.37 5.51
C PRO A 4 -10.15 -9.35 5.99
N ALA A 5 -9.76 -10.32 6.81
CA ALA A 5 -8.40 -10.47 7.31
C ALA A 5 -7.47 -10.93 6.16
N SER A 6 -7.42 -10.20 5.06
CA SER A 6 -6.59 -10.51 3.90
C SER A 6 -5.15 -10.12 4.19
N LEU A 7 -4.22 -10.98 3.78
CA LEU A 7 -2.80 -10.77 3.99
C LEU A 7 -2.30 -9.55 3.20
N ALA A 8 -2.88 -9.33 2.03
CA ALA A 8 -2.61 -8.17 1.18
C ALA A 8 -2.96 -6.84 1.90
N PHE A 9 -4.12 -6.77 2.55
CA PHE A 9 -4.55 -5.57 3.29
C PHE A 9 -3.60 -5.23 4.45
N GLN A 10 -3.18 -6.24 5.22
CA GLN A 10 -2.21 -6.05 6.30
C GLN A 10 -0.85 -5.55 5.78
N ARG A 11 -0.37 -6.07 4.64
CA ARG A 11 0.87 -5.58 4.01
C ARG A 11 0.75 -4.14 3.55
N TYR A 12 -0.39 -3.74 2.97
CA TYR A 12 -0.64 -2.35 2.62
C TYR A 12 -0.62 -1.44 3.84
N GLN A 13 -1.30 -1.81 4.94
CA GLN A 13 -1.29 -1.01 6.16
C GLN A 13 0.13 -0.80 6.72
N LYS A 14 0.94 -1.86 6.73
CA LYS A 14 2.35 -1.78 7.14
C LYS A 14 3.17 -0.88 6.22
N ALA A 15 2.94 -0.97 4.91
CA ALA A 15 3.64 -0.13 3.95
C ALA A 15 3.26 1.36 4.11
N ILE A 16 1.97 1.65 4.29
CA ILE A 16 1.48 3.03 4.50
C ILE A 16 2.05 3.63 5.79
N SER A 17 2.13 2.85 6.88
CA SER A 17 2.68 3.35 8.15
C SER A 17 4.17 3.66 8.10
N LEU A 18 4.93 2.96 7.26
CA LEU A 18 6.35 3.19 7.04
C LEU A 18 6.63 4.29 6.02
N TRP A 19 5.65 4.64 5.18
CA TRP A 19 5.84 5.61 4.10
C TRP A 19 6.19 6.99 4.66
N PRO A 20 7.26 7.65 4.16
CA PRO A 20 7.66 8.97 4.64
C PRO A 20 6.60 10.01 4.28
N ARG A 21 6.28 10.90 5.22
CA ARG A 21 5.36 12.02 4.95
C ARG A 21 6.07 13.11 4.16
N ASP A 22 5.43 13.55 3.08
CA ASP A 22 5.92 14.66 2.28
C ASP A 22 5.74 15.97 3.08
N LYS A 23 6.85 16.55 3.54
CA LYS A 23 6.86 17.83 4.26
C LYS A 23 6.62 19.04 3.35
N VAL A 24 6.93 18.91 2.05
CA VAL A 24 6.81 19.99 1.07
C VAL A 24 5.36 20.16 0.64
N ARG A 25 4.59 19.06 0.60
CA ARG A 25 3.17 19.06 0.20
C ARG A 25 2.29 18.35 1.22
N PRO A 26 2.04 18.97 2.40
CA PRO A 26 1.26 18.34 3.46
C PRO A 26 -0.19 18.03 3.08
N GLY A 27 -0.76 18.75 2.11
CA GLY A 27 -2.13 18.55 1.62
C GLY A 27 -2.31 17.40 0.62
N VAL A 28 -1.21 16.83 0.09
CA VAL A 28 -1.27 15.71 -0.86
C VAL A 28 -0.24 14.67 -0.45
N GLN A 29 -0.66 13.73 0.40
CA GLN A 29 0.19 12.65 0.87
C GLN A 29 -0.07 11.38 0.05
N ILE A 30 1.01 10.70 -0.35
CA ILE A 30 0.94 9.43 -1.09
C ILE A 30 0.20 8.37 -0.26
N GLN A 31 0.38 8.40 1.06
CA GLN A 31 -0.34 7.57 2.04
C GLN A 31 -1.86 7.65 1.83
N ASP A 32 -2.39 8.86 1.68
CA ASP A 32 -3.83 9.09 1.57
C ASP A 32 -4.39 8.54 0.25
N ALA A 33 -3.63 8.67 -0.83
CA ALA A 33 -4.00 8.12 -2.14
C ALA A 33 -4.02 6.58 -2.11
N ILE A 34 -3.00 5.96 -1.53
CA ILE A 34 -2.93 4.49 -1.38
C ILE A 34 -4.07 4.02 -0.47
N GLN A 35 -4.29 4.67 0.67
CA GLN A 35 -5.33 4.30 1.62
C GLN A 35 -6.72 4.34 0.96
N LYS A 36 -7.05 5.41 0.23
CA LYS A 36 -8.32 5.52 -0.52
C LYS A 36 -8.49 4.41 -1.56
N ARG A 37 -7.41 4.03 -2.24
CA ARG A 37 -7.44 2.93 -3.22
C ARG A 37 -7.70 1.60 -2.53
N VAL A 38 -6.94 1.28 -1.49
CA VAL A 38 -7.09 0.04 -0.71
C VAL A 38 -8.49 -0.04 -0.11
N ASP A 39 -9.01 1.05 0.44
CA ASP A 39 -10.37 1.10 0.98
C ASP A 39 -11.44 0.82 -0.08
N ARG A 40 -11.24 1.26 -1.33
CA ARG A 40 -12.14 0.94 -2.44
C ARG A 40 -12.02 -0.51 -2.88
N THR A 41 -10.79 -1.04 -2.97
CA THR A 41 -10.52 -2.40 -3.43
C THR A 41 -11.03 -3.45 -2.44
N PHE A 42 -10.87 -3.20 -1.15
CA PHE A 42 -11.33 -4.10 -0.08
C PHE A 42 -12.68 -3.69 0.52
N ASP A 43 -13.43 -2.80 -0.17
CA ASP A 43 -14.81 -2.50 0.21
C ASP A 43 -15.67 -3.74 0.00
N ALA A 44 -16.51 -4.06 0.98
CA ALA A 44 -17.40 -5.23 0.95
C ALA A 44 -18.46 -5.16 -0.18
N LYS A 45 -18.63 -4.00 -0.81
CA LYS A 45 -19.53 -3.78 -1.96
C LYS A 45 -18.85 -3.99 -3.32
N ALA A 46 -17.52 -4.09 -3.37
CA ALA A 46 -16.79 -4.34 -4.60
C ALA A 46 -16.67 -5.84 -4.88
N ALA A 47 -16.43 -6.21 -6.15
CA ALA A 47 -16.07 -7.58 -6.49
C ALA A 47 -14.84 -8.00 -5.67
N ALA A 48 -14.85 -9.24 -5.16
CA ALA A 48 -13.76 -9.76 -4.34
C ALA A 48 -12.42 -9.55 -5.07
N PRO A 49 -11.48 -8.79 -4.50
CA PRO A 49 -10.23 -8.49 -5.18
C PRO A 49 -9.38 -9.75 -5.31
N ASP A 50 -8.65 -9.86 -6.42
CA ASP A 50 -7.66 -10.92 -6.59
C ASP A 50 -6.51 -10.71 -5.60
N GLU A 51 -6.53 -11.52 -4.53
CA GLU A 51 -5.57 -11.41 -3.43
C GLU A 51 -4.12 -11.62 -3.90
N ALA A 52 -3.87 -12.44 -4.93
CA ALA A 52 -2.53 -12.70 -5.41
C ALA A 52 -1.93 -11.47 -6.12
N ILE A 53 -2.74 -10.74 -6.88
CA ILE A 53 -2.33 -9.50 -7.54
C ILE A 53 -2.09 -8.40 -6.51
N GLU A 54 -3.02 -8.23 -5.56
CA GLU A 54 -2.93 -7.21 -4.53
C GLU A 54 -1.73 -7.44 -3.59
N LEU A 55 -1.42 -8.70 -3.28
CA LEU A 55 -0.26 -9.04 -2.48
C LEU A 55 1.07 -8.72 -3.19
N LYS A 56 1.16 -8.93 -4.51
CA LYS A 56 2.33 -8.51 -5.31
C LYS A 56 2.51 -7.00 -5.28
N GLN A 57 1.42 -6.25 -5.43
CA GLN A 57 1.47 -4.78 -5.41
C GLN A 57 1.86 -4.25 -4.03
N ALA A 58 1.28 -4.78 -2.95
CA ALA A 58 1.66 -4.42 -1.58
C ALA A 58 3.15 -4.73 -1.30
N SER A 59 3.66 -5.83 -1.85
CA SER A 59 5.06 -6.22 -1.71
C SER A 59 6.00 -5.29 -2.49
N ALA A 60 5.64 -4.92 -3.72
CA ALA A 60 6.39 -3.95 -4.51
C ALA A 60 6.47 -2.58 -3.80
N LEU A 61 5.39 -2.15 -3.15
CA LEU A 61 5.33 -0.92 -2.37
C LEU A 61 6.31 -0.93 -1.18
N LEU A 62 6.43 -2.08 -0.49
CA LEU A 62 7.44 -2.29 0.55
C LEU A 62 8.87 -2.33 0.00
N THR A 63 9.08 -2.88 -1.19
CA THR A 63 10.40 -2.88 -1.86
C THR A 63 10.85 -1.46 -2.23
N LEU A 64 9.92 -0.60 -2.67
CA LEU A 64 10.20 0.81 -2.95
C LEU A 64 10.61 1.57 -1.68
N LEU A 65 9.94 1.29 -0.57
CA LEU A 65 10.23 1.85 0.76
C LEU A 65 11.63 1.52 1.26
N ASN A 66 12.05 0.27 1.08
CA ASN A 66 13.34 -0.23 1.54
C ASN A 66 14.48 0.09 0.57
N ASP A 67 14.30 1.03 -0.37
CA ASP A 67 15.31 1.41 -1.35
C ASP A 67 15.87 0.21 -2.14
N GLY A 68 15.03 -0.79 -2.46
CA GLY A 68 15.44 -2.00 -3.19
C GLY A 68 16.03 -1.73 -4.58
N TYR A 69 15.83 -0.53 -5.11
CA TYR A 69 16.41 -0.04 -6.37
C TYR A 69 17.60 0.92 -6.18
N GLN A 70 17.97 1.28 -4.94
CA GLN A 70 19.22 2.00 -4.64
C GLN A 70 20.43 1.08 -4.50
N LYS A 71 20.34 -0.22 -4.87
CA LYS A 71 21.57 -0.98 -5.11
C LYS A 71 22.32 -0.24 -6.22
N LYS A 72 23.30 0.56 -5.80
CA LYS A 72 24.25 1.23 -6.64
C LYS A 72 24.77 0.19 -7.63
N VAL A 73 24.71 0.55 -8.90
CA VAL A 73 25.69 0.08 -9.86
C VAL A 73 27.04 0.55 -9.30
N GLU A 74 27.71 -0.32 -8.55
CA GLU A 74 29.16 -0.24 -8.36
C GLU A 74 29.84 -0.93 -9.54
#